data_AF-A0A7C2J7E2-F1
#
_entry.id   AF-A0A7C2J7E2-F1
#
_cell.length_a   1.000
_cell.length_b   1.000
_cell.length_c   1.000
_cell.angle_alpha   90.00
_cell.angle_beta   90.00
_cell.angle_gamma   90.00
#
_symmetry.space_group_name_H-M   'P 1'
#
loop_
_entity.id
_entity.type
_entity.pdbx_description
1 polymer ?
#
loop_
_entity_poly.entity_id
_entity_poly.type
_entity_poly.pdbx_seq_one_letter_code
_entity_poly.pdbx_strand_id
1 'polypeptide(L)'
;MSSTRSANRVEAGSIVWTISRRIGMVVVLALAFFLSAVVTIYTLFRSGDTRVPNLIGKPEAEAQKIAEKAGLKVRVQRRTDETAPADTVIETRPGPNSSVKTDSGLTIIVSAGPPQTRGRHDGDRRGGPGRFLLINF
;
A
#
# COMPACT_ATOMS: atom_id res chain seq x y z
N MET A 1 -59.81 10.81 -66.29
CA MET A 1 -58.61 9.99 -65.95
C MET A 1 -57.40 10.83 -66.36
N SER A 2 -56.42 11.19 -65.54
CA SER A 2 -55.65 10.41 -64.57
C SER A 2 -55.03 11.32 -63.49
N SER A 3 -55.39 11.09 -62.23
CA SER A 3 -54.56 11.49 -61.09
C SER A 3 -53.47 10.44 -60.91
N THR A 4 -52.22 10.78 -61.21
CA THR A 4 -51.08 9.96 -60.77
C THR A 4 -49.91 10.83 -60.30
N ARG A 5 -49.88 11.00 -58.97
CA ARG A 5 -48.73 10.76 -58.08
C ARG A 5 -47.58 11.77 -58.11
N SER A 6 -47.88 12.97 -57.62
CA SER A 6 -46.93 13.79 -56.85
C SER A 6 -46.65 13.13 -55.49
N ALA A 7 -45.65 12.25 -55.40
CA ALA A 7 -45.15 11.75 -54.12
C ALA A 7 -43.78 11.06 -54.28
N ASN A 8 -42.71 11.82 -54.53
CA ASN A 8 -41.36 11.27 -54.34
C ASN A 8 -40.31 12.36 -54.04
N ARG A 9 -40.54 13.18 -53.01
CA ARG A 9 -39.60 14.23 -52.57
C ARG A 9 -39.30 14.23 -51.07
N VAL A 10 -39.62 13.15 -50.34
CA VAL A 10 -39.60 13.19 -48.86
C VAL A 10 -38.60 12.22 -48.21
N GLU A 11 -37.98 11.27 -48.91
CA GLU A 11 -37.28 10.17 -48.21
C GLU A 11 -35.79 10.37 -47.88
N ALA A 12 -35.08 11.35 -48.47
CA ALA A 12 -33.64 11.49 -48.25
C ALA A 12 -33.24 12.27 -46.98
N GLY A 13 -34.15 13.07 -46.40
CA GLY A 13 -33.80 14.00 -45.31
C GLY A 13 -33.87 13.43 -43.89
N SER A 14 -34.72 12.43 -43.65
CA SER A 14 -34.98 11.89 -42.30
C SER A 14 -34.00 10.77 -41.89
N ILE A 15 -33.42 10.07 -42.88
CA ILE A 15 -32.50 8.95 -42.67
C ILE A 15 -31.13 9.47 -42.21
N VAL A 16 -30.63 10.56 -42.82
CA VAL A 16 -29.31 11.13 -42.50
C VAL A 16 -29.26 11.67 -41.07
N TRP A 17 -30.33 12.34 -40.61
CA TRP A 17 -30.41 12.85 -39.23
C TRP A 17 -30.49 11.73 -38.18
N THR A 18 -31.20 10.63 -38.50
CA THR A 18 -31.35 9.49 -37.59
C THR A 18 -30.07 8.63 -37.55
N ILE A 19 -29.40 8.45 -38.70
CA ILE A 19 -28.14 7.71 -38.80
C ILE A 19 -27.01 8.47 -38.11
N SER A 20 -26.87 9.79 -38.27
CA SER A 20 -25.86 10.58 -37.54
C SER A 20 -26.05 10.50 -36.02
N ARG A 21 -27.29 10.48 -35.52
CA ARG A 21 -27.58 10.32 -34.09
C ARG A 21 -27.26 8.91 -33.57
N ARG A 22 -27.55 7.87 -34.37
CA ARG A 22 -27.22 6.48 -34.03
C ARG A 22 -25.72 6.20 -34.11
N ILE A 23 -25.01 6.75 -35.10
CA ILE A 23 -23.55 6.67 -35.20
C ILE A 23 -22.92 7.38 -34.01
N GLY A 24 -23.40 8.58 -33.64
CA GLY A 24 -22.96 9.26 -32.43
C GLY A 24 -23.15 8.40 -31.17
N MET A 25 -24.30 7.75 -31.02
CA MET A 25 -24.57 6.85 -29.89
C MET A 25 -23.66 5.61 -29.90
N VAL A 26 -23.41 5.01 -31.06
CA VAL A 26 -22.48 3.86 -31.20
C VAL A 26 -21.05 4.29 -30.88
N VAL A 27 -20.62 5.48 -31.30
CA VAL A 27 -19.29 6.03 -30.97
C VAL A 27 -19.17 6.29 -29.48
N VAL A 28 -20.20 6.85 -28.83
CA VAL A 28 -20.23 7.06 -27.38
C VAL A 28 -20.19 5.71 -26.63
N LEU A 29 -20.94 4.72 -27.07
CA LEU A 29 -20.92 3.37 -26.50
C LEU A 29 -19.57 2.69 -26.70
N ALA A 30 -18.95 2.84 -27.87
CA ALA A 30 -17.63 2.30 -28.17
C ALA A 30 -16.55 2.99 -27.32
N LEU A 31 -16.61 4.31 -27.15
CA LEU A 31 -15.73 5.07 -26.26
C LEU A 31 -15.93 4.65 -24.81
N ALA A 32 -17.17 4.49 -24.34
CA ALA A 32 -17.45 4.02 -22.99
C ALA A 32 -16.92 2.60 -22.76
N PHE A 33 -17.08 1.70 -23.75
CA PHE A 33 -16.53 0.35 -23.71
C PHE A 33 -14.99 0.38 -23.68
N PHE A 34 -14.36 1.18 -24.52
CA PHE A 34 -12.89 1.32 -24.54
C PHE A 34 -12.37 1.93 -23.24
N LEU A 35 -13.00 2.98 -22.72
CA LEU A 35 -12.62 3.57 -21.43
C LEU A 35 -12.80 2.55 -20.30
N SER A 36 -13.91 1.81 -20.28
CA SER A 36 -14.14 0.73 -19.31
C SER A 36 -13.09 -0.39 -19.45
N ALA A 37 -12.76 -0.80 -20.67
CA ALA A 37 -11.76 -1.82 -20.94
C ALA A 37 -10.37 -1.34 -20.53
N VAL A 38 -10.00 -0.08 -20.82
CA VAL A 38 -8.73 0.52 -20.40
C VAL A 38 -8.65 0.62 -18.88
N VAL A 39 -9.71 1.06 -18.20
CA VAL A 39 -9.76 1.06 -16.72
C VAL A 39 -9.66 -0.36 -16.17
N THR A 40 -10.38 -1.32 -16.76
CA THR A 40 -10.35 -2.73 -16.35
C THR A 40 -8.96 -3.33 -16.56
N ILE A 41 -8.36 -3.15 -17.74
CA ILE A 41 -6.99 -3.55 -18.07
C ILE A 41 -6.00 -2.88 -17.12
N TYR A 42 -6.15 -1.58 -16.83
CA TYR A 42 -5.28 -0.87 -15.89
C TYR A 42 -5.43 -1.41 -14.45
N THR A 43 -6.64 -1.81 -14.05
CA THR A 43 -6.86 -2.48 -12.76
C THR A 43 -6.34 -3.92 -12.73
N LEU A 44 -6.31 -4.61 -13.88
CA LEU A 44 -5.77 -5.98 -14.03
C LEU A 44 -4.23 -6.00 -14.13
N PHE A 45 -3.62 -5.01 -14.79
CA PHE A 45 -2.16 -4.82 -14.78
C PHE A 45 -1.64 -4.28 -13.44
N ARG A 46 -2.53 -3.84 -12.54
CA ARG A 46 -2.21 -3.59 -11.12
C ARG A 46 -1.91 -4.87 -10.36
N SER A 47 -2.39 -6.02 -10.81
CA SER A 47 -2.05 -7.34 -10.24
C SER A 47 -0.82 -7.93 -10.92
N GLY A 48 0.30 -7.21 -10.86
CA GLY A 48 1.62 -7.81 -11.09
C GLY A 48 1.98 -8.70 -9.89
N ASP A 49 2.56 -9.86 -10.12
CA ASP A 49 3.22 -10.60 -9.05
C ASP A 49 4.49 -9.83 -8.67
N THR A 50 4.54 -9.30 -7.44
CA THR A 50 5.73 -8.67 -6.89
C THR A 50 6.41 -9.67 -5.96
N ARG A 51 7.74 -9.75 -6.03
CA ARG A 51 8.50 -10.62 -5.14
C ARG A 51 8.71 -9.89 -3.81
N VAL A 52 8.45 -10.58 -2.70
CA VAL A 52 8.76 -10.06 -1.37
C VAL A 52 10.28 -9.92 -1.23
N PRO A 53 10.81 -8.70 -1.03
CA PRO A 53 12.24 -8.49 -0.82
C PRO A 53 12.68 -9.12 0.51
N ASN A 54 13.95 -9.52 0.60
CA ASN A 54 14.47 -10.02 1.87
C ASN A 54 14.69 -8.85 2.85
N LEU A 55 13.85 -8.79 3.88
CA LEU A 55 13.90 -7.76 4.92
C LEU A 55 14.50 -8.27 6.24
N ILE A 56 14.81 -9.57 6.34
CA ILE A 56 15.34 -10.18 7.56
C ILE A 56 16.71 -9.56 7.88
N GLY A 57 16.90 -9.17 9.15
CA GLY A 57 18.11 -8.53 9.64
C GLY A 57 18.23 -7.04 9.31
N LYS A 58 17.25 -6.44 8.62
CA LYS A 58 17.19 -4.99 8.39
C LYS A 58 16.50 -4.28 9.54
N PRO A 59 16.82 -2.99 9.78
CA PRO A 59 16.07 -2.16 10.72
C PRO A 59 14.65 -1.90 10.21
N GLU A 60 13.68 -1.78 11.13
CA GLU A 60 12.25 -1.55 10.84
C GLU A 60 12.04 -0.44 9.79
N ALA A 61 12.70 0.70 9.97
CA ALA A 61 12.58 1.86 9.09
C ALA A 61 13.08 1.62 7.65
N GLU A 62 14.15 0.82 7.49
CA GLU A 62 14.66 0.47 6.16
C GLU A 62 13.78 -0.59 5.50
N ALA A 63 13.34 -1.58 6.29
CA ALA A 63 12.45 -2.63 5.82
C ALA A 63 11.11 -2.07 5.30
N GLN A 64 10.55 -1.08 6.01
CA GLN A 64 9.33 -0.40 5.59
C GLN A 64 9.52 0.33 4.25
N LYS A 65 10.60 1.10 4.08
CA LYS A 65 10.89 1.81 2.82
C LYS A 65 11.03 0.86 1.63
N ILE A 66 11.70 -0.28 1.84
CA ILE A 66 11.90 -1.28 0.78
C ILE A 66 10.55 -1.90 0.37
N ALA A 67 9.70 -2.22 1.35
CA ALA A 67 8.39 -2.80 1.09
C ALA A 67 7.41 -1.80 0.45
N GLU A 68 7.42 -0.53 0.88
CA GLU A 68 6.65 0.54 0.23
C GLU A 68 7.09 0.75 -1.23
N LYS A 69 8.41 0.73 -1.49
CA LYS A 69 8.96 0.80 -2.86
C LYS A 69 8.55 -0.40 -3.72
N ALA A 70 8.33 -1.56 -3.10
CA ALA A 70 7.83 -2.76 -3.77
C ALA A 70 6.29 -2.75 -3.97
N GLY A 71 5.58 -1.72 -3.50
CA GLY A 71 4.12 -1.62 -3.59
C GLY A 71 3.39 -2.56 -2.63
N LEU A 72 4.01 -2.90 -1.49
CA LEU A 72 3.47 -3.81 -0.48
C LEU A 72 2.90 -3.02 0.71
N LYS A 73 1.80 -3.51 1.29
CA LYS A 73 1.20 -2.92 2.49
C LYS A 73 1.88 -3.47 3.74
N VAL A 74 2.72 -2.67 4.39
CA VAL A 74 3.49 -3.10 5.57
C VAL A 74 2.62 -3.09 6.83
N ARG A 75 2.69 -4.17 7.61
CA ARG A 75 2.17 -4.24 8.99
C ARG A 75 3.32 -4.63 9.92
N VAL A 76 3.61 -3.79 10.90
CA VAL A 76 4.66 -4.08 11.88
C VAL A 76 4.05 -4.80 13.08
N GLN A 77 4.63 -5.93 13.46
CA GLN A 77 4.40 -6.60 14.74
C GLN A 77 5.71 -6.61 15.52
N ARG A 78 5.65 -6.29 16.80
CA ARG A 78 6.83 -6.37 17.69
C ARG A 78 6.75 -7.63 18.53
N ARG A 79 7.87 -8.36 18.60
CA ARG A 79 8.04 -9.53 19.46
C ARG A 79 9.29 -9.32 20.32
N THR A 80 9.20 -9.60 21.60
CA THR A 80 10.38 -9.61 22.47
C THR A 80 11.26 -10.80 22.10
N ASP A 81 12.54 -10.52 21.84
CA ASP A 81 13.53 -11.54 21.51
C ASP A 81 14.83 -11.20 22.24
N GLU A 82 15.35 -12.15 23.02
CA GLU A 82 16.55 -11.95 23.83
C GLU A 82 17.84 -12.08 23.00
N THR A 83 17.73 -12.67 21.80
CA THR A 83 18.88 -12.96 20.93
C THR A 83 19.06 -11.94 19.81
N ALA A 84 17.98 -11.28 19.39
CA ALA A 84 18.00 -10.30 18.32
C ALA A 84 18.04 -8.85 18.83
N PRO A 85 18.84 -7.95 18.21
CA PRO A 85 18.85 -6.54 18.57
C PRO A 85 17.47 -5.90 18.45
N ALA A 86 17.20 -4.87 19.26
CA ALA A 86 15.98 -4.08 19.13
C ALA A 86 15.86 -3.46 17.72
N ASP A 87 14.62 -3.24 17.29
CA ASP A 87 14.25 -2.59 16.02
C ASP A 87 14.73 -3.35 14.75
N THR A 88 15.10 -4.62 14.91
CA THR A 88 15.56 -5.48 13.81
C THR A 88 14.47 -6.46 13.38
N VAL A 89 14.25 -6.58 12.07
CA VAL A 89 13.31 -7.57 11.52
C VAL A 89 13.85 -8.98 11.72
N ILE A 90 13.10 -9.79 12.46
CA ILE A 90 13.45 -11.20 12.72
C ILE A 90 12.69 -12.16 11.81
N GLU A 91 11.48 -11.80 11.39
CA GLU A 91 10.63 -12.65 10.56
C GLU A 91 9.73 -11.80 9.67
N THR A 92 9.35 -12.33 8.51
CA THR A 92 8.39 -11.71 7.60
C THR A 92 7.34 -12.73 7.17
N ARG A 93 6.09 -12.29 7.03
CA ARG A 93 4.96 -13.09 6.56
C ARG A 93 4.13 -12.26 5.58
N PRO A 94 4.04 -12.63 4.30
CA PRO A 94 4.67 -13.79 3.63
C PRO A 94 6.20 -13.78 3.68
N GLY A 95 6.82 -14.96 3.60
CA GLY A 95 8.27 -15.12 3.74
C GLY A 95 9.07 -14.45 2.63
N PRO A 96 10.38 -14.22 2.84
CA PRO A 96 11.23 -13.57 1.84
C PRO A 96 11.24 -14.38 0.53
N ASN A 97 11.33 -13.68 -0.60
CA ASN A 97 11.27 -14.25 -1.95
C ASN A 97 9.93 -14.89 -2.36
N SER A 98 8.90 -14.83 -1.53
CA SER A 98 7.56 -15.27 -1.93
C SER A 98 7.02 -14.38 -3.05
N SER A 99 6.37 -15.00 -4.04
CA SER A 99 5.60 -14.26 -5.05
C SER A 99 4.27 -13.87 -4.44
N VAL A 100 3.99 -12.57 -4.33
CA VAL A 100 2.74 -12.06 -3.78
C VAL A 100 2.11 -11.10 -4.77
N LYS A 101 0.79 -11.00 -4.77
CA LYS A 101 0.10 -9.98 -5.56
C LYS A 101 0.56 -8.59 -5.11
N THR A 102 0.71 -7.68 -6.06
CA THR A 102 0.87 -6.25 -5.76
C THR A 102 -0.29 -5.80 -4.86
N ASP A 103 -0.01 -4.91 -3.90
CA ASP A 103 -0.94 -4.48 -2.83
C ASP A 103 -1.21 -5.52 -1.72
N SER A 104 -0.57 -6.70 -1.77
CA SER A 104 -0.66 -7.69 -0.69
C SER A 104 -0.08 -7.14 0.63
N GLY A 105 -0.67 -7.57 1.74
CA GLY A 105 -0.21 -7.24 3.08
C GLY A 105 1.04 -8.02 3.46
N LEU A 106 2.14 -7.32 3.75
CA LEU A 106 3.37 -7.87 4.30
C LEU A 106 3.44 -7.57 5.80
N THR A 107 3.40 -8.60 6.62
CA THR A 107 3.62 -8.49 8.06
C THR A 107 5.11 -8.67 8.36
N ILE A 108 5.71 -7.69 9.03
CA ILE A 108 7.10 -7.68 9.45
C ILE A 108 7.12 -7.83 10.96
N ILE A 109 7.82 -8.85 11.45
CA ILE A 109 7.99 -9.11 12.87
C ILE A 109 9.36 -8.54 13.27
N VAL A 110 9.35 -7.55 14.15
CA VAL A 110 10.51 -6.80 14.61
C VAL A 110 10.82 -7.21 16.05
N SER A 111 12.09 -7.43 16.35
CA SER A 111 12.55 -7.65 17.72
C SER A 111 12.40 -6.37 18.55
N ALA A 112 11.76 -6.46 19.70
CA ALA A 112 11.75 -5.40 20.71
C ALA A 112 13.06 -5.34 21.53
N GLY A 113 14.01 -6.24 21.23
CA GLY A 113 15.27 -6.42 21.95
C GLY A 113 15.10 -7.18 23.26
N PRO A 114 16.23 -7.50 23.93
CA PRO A 114 16.20 -8.10 25.25
C PRO A 114 15.47 -7.18 26.21
N PRO A 115 14.73 -7.74 27.20
CA PRO A 115 14.07 -6.94 28.21
C PRO A 115 15.11 -6.00 28.80
N GLN A 116 14.86 -4.71 28.67
CA GLN A 116 15.66 -3.68 29.30
C GLN A 116 15.46 -3.92 30.79
N THR A 117 16.34 -4.72 31.40
CA THR A 117 16.60 -4.67 32.81
C THR A 117 17.02 -3.23 33.02
N ARG A 118 16.04 -2.35 33.30
CA ARG A 118 16.28 -0.96 33.63
C ARG A 118 17.40 -1.03 34.65
N GLY A 119 18.59 -0.63 34.21
CA GLY A 119 19.73 -0.48 35.08
C GLY A 119 19.21 0.32 36.23
N ARG A 120 19.18 -0.32 37.39
CA ARG A 120 18.81 0.25 38.67
C ARG A 120 19.76 1.41 38.87
N HIS A 121 19.37 2.57 38.35
CA HIS A 121 20.11 3.81 38.44
C HIS A 121 19.83 4.42 39.82
N ASP A 122 19.87 3.60 40.87
CA ASP A 122 20.02 4.00 42.27
C ASP A 122 21.49 4.31 42.50
N GLY A 123 21.96 5.33 41.79
CA GLY A 123 23.22 6.01 42.06
C GLY A 123 23.04 7.17 43.02
N ASP A 124 22.13 7.07 44.01
CA ASP A 124 21.92 8.13 45.00
C ASP A 124 23.00 8.05 46.10
N ARG A 125 24.05 8.84 45.88
CA ARG A 125 24.84 9.54 46.90
C ARG A 125 25.47 8.70 48.02
N ARG A 126 26.57 8.01 47.69
CA ARG A 126 27.72 7.96 48.61
C ARG A 126 28.47 9.29 48.58
N GLY A 127 27.94 10.28 49.31
CA GLY A 127 28.59 11.56 49.56
C GLY A 127 28.93 11.73 51.04
N GLY A 128 30.03 11.10 51.49
CA GLY A 128 30.88 11.54 52.61
C GLY A 128 30.39 11.39 54.07
N PRO A 129 31.25 10.96 55.01
CA PRO A 129 30.97 11.05 56.44
C PRO A 129 31.01 12.51 56.91
N GLY A 130 29.83 13.13 56.99
CA GLY A 130 29.62 14.40 57.67
C GLY A 130 29.95 14.26 59.14
N ARG A 131 31.11 14.81 59.51
CA ARG A 131 31.69 14.88 60.85
C ARG A 131 30.64 15.29 61.90
N PHE A 132 30.47 14.42 62.89
CA PHE A 132 30.07 14.80 64.24
C PHE A 132 30.98 15.94 64.73
N LEU A 133 30.40 17.09 65.05
CA LEU A 133 31.01 18.08 65.93
C LEU A 133 29.95 18.54 66.94
N LEU A 134 29.97 17.84 68.08
CA LEU A 134 29.41 18.29 69.35
C LEU A 134 30.19 19.53 69.80
N ILE A 135 29.64 20.75 69.69
CA ILE A 135 30.09 21.90 70.51
C ILE A 135 28.91 22.84 70.80
N ASN A 136 28.40 22.69 72.03
CA ASN A 136 27.97 23.70 73.01
C ASN A 136 27.61 25.14 72.55
N PHE A 137 26.37 25.56 72.85
CA PHE A 137 26.00 26.90 73.32
C PHE A 137 24.74 26.82 74.20
#